data_AF-A0A8X6Q7U2-F1
#
_entry.id   AF-A0A8X6Q7U2-F1
#
_cell.length_a   1.000
_cell.length_b   1.000
_cell.length_c   1.000
_cell.angle_alpha   90.00
_cell.angle_beta   90.00
_cell.angle_gamma   90.00
#
_symmetry.space_group_name_H-M   'P 1'
#
loop_
_entity.id
_entity.type
_entity.pdbx_description
1 polymer ?
#
loop_
_entity_poly.entity_id
_entity_poly.type
_entity_poly.pdbx_seq_one_letter_code
_entity_poly.pdbx_strand_id
1 'polypeptide(L)'
;MAANMKDFLAKKRAQKAVLTKLKQKLSEPNLSLNELELLSTKFKNLQDEFNSIFHSIINLSNGINVEKIMDEQDGINAIIIDLEFDVSIKSSKLNQNKVENSINCVSENPVVRLPKISLPTFAGEMHAWLSF
;
A
#
# COMPACT_ATOMS: atom_id res chain seq x y z
N MET A 1 -9.14 4.65 -37.46
CA MET A 1 -8.72 3.83 -36.29
C MET A 1 -7.48 4.34 -35.55
N ALA A 2 -6.57 5.11 -36.18
CA ALA A 2 -5.34 5.60 -35.53
C ALA A 2 -5.52 6.74 -34.50
N ALA A 3 -6.67 7.43 -34.47
CA ALA A 3 -6.94 8.49 -33.49
C ALA A 3 -6.95 7.94 -32.06
N ASN A 4 -7.62 6.80 -31.84
CA ASN A 4 -7.80 6.21 -30.51
C ASN A 4 -6.47 5.83 -29.83
N MET A 5 -5.52 5.24 -30.56
CA MET A 5 -4.24 4.81 -29.97
C MET A 5 -3.38 5.99 -29.52
N LYS A 6 -3.33 7.07 -30.31
CA LYS A 6 -2.61 8.29 -29.94
C LYS A 6 -3.23 8.94 -28.70
N ASP A 7 -4.55 8.94 -28.60
CA ASP A 7 -5.28 9.48 -27.44
C ASP A 7 -5.00 8.69 -26.17
N PHE A 8 -5.00 7.34 -26.22
CA PHE A 8 -4.64 6.51 -25.07
C PHE A 8 -3.18 6.70 -24.64
N LEU A 9 -2.25 6.87 -25.58
CA LEU A 9 -0.85 7.18 -25.25
C LEU A 9 -0.69 8.58 -24.64
N ALA A 10 -1.47 9.57 -25.09
CA ALA A 10 -1.50 10.90 -24.49
C ALA A 10 -2.07 10.85 -23.06
N LYS A 11 -3.20 10.14 -22.87
CA LYS A 11 -3.78 9.88 -21.55
C LYS A 11 -2.79 9.18 -20.62
N LYS A 12 -2.10 8.13 -21.09
CA LYS A 12 -1.04 7.44 -20.33
C LYS A 12 0.05 8.41 -19.85
N ARG A 13 0.53 9.29 -20.73
CA ARG A 13 1.54 10.31 -20.37
C ARG A 13 1.01 11.30 -19.33
N ALA A 14 -0.24 11.75 -19.49
CA ALA A 14 -0.88 12.63 -18.52
C ALA A 14 -0.99 11.95 -17.14
N GLN A 15 -1.39 10.68 -17.10
CA GLN A 15 -1.49 9.93 -15.84
C GLN A 15 -0.14 9.67 -15.18
N LYS A 16 0.94 9.47 -15.94
CA LYS A 16 2.29 9.42 -15.37
C LYS A 16 2.67 10.74 -14.69
N ALA A 17 2.29 11.89 -15.27
CA ALA A 17 2.52 13.18 -14.63
C ALA A 17 1.70 13.34 -13.34
N VAL A 18 0.47 12.83 -13.30
CA VAL A 18 -0.35 12.78 -12.07
C VAL A 18 0.32 11.91 -11.01
N LEU A 19 0.80 10.71 -11.38
CA LEU A 19 1.54 9.81 -10.48
C LEU A 19 2.73 10.53 -9.83
N THR A 20 3.54 11.23 -10.63
CA THR A 20 4.69 12.00 -10.12
C THR A 20 4.26 13.07 -9.12
N LYS A 21 3.16 13.80 -9.41
CA LYS A 21 2.63 14.83 -8.50
C LYS A 21 2.12 14.24 -7.19
N LEU A 22 1.40 13.11 -7.23
CA LEU A 22 0.91 12.44 -6.01
C LEU A 22 2.06 11.88 -5.17
N LYS A 23 3.09 11.32 -5.82
CA LYS A 23 4.32 10.89 -5.15
C LYS A 23 5.03 12.06 -4.44
N GLN A 24 5.12 13.21 -5.10
CA GLN A 24 5.69 14.41 -4.48
C GLN A 24 4.86 14.85 -3.27
N LYS A 25 3.52 14.84 -3.40
CA LYS A 25 2.63 15.17 -2.28
C LYS A 25 2.81 14.21 -1.10
N LEU A 26 2.96 12.90 -1.33
CA LEU A 26 3.24 11.92 -0.28
C LEU A 26 4.57 12.17 0.46
N SER A 27 5.54 12.74 -0.24
CA SER A 27 6.86 13.05 0.30
C SER A 27 6.84 14.27 1.24
N GLU A 28 5.75 15.03 1.30
CA GLU A 28 5.62 16.14 2.24
C GLU A 28 5.65 15.61 3.69
N PRO A 29 6.31 16.33 4.63
CA PRO A 29 6.50 15.83 5.99
C PRO A 29 5.26 15.94 6.88
N ASN A 30 4.34 16.87 6.58
CA ASN A 30 3.25 17.27 7.47
C ASN A 30 1.85 16.94 6.91
N LEU A 31 1.64 15.73 6.38
CA LEU A 31 0.29 15.33 5.94
C LEU A 31 -0.59 14.99 7.14
N SER A 32 -1.82 15.51 7.14
CA SER A 32 -2.87 15.09 8.04
C SER A 32 -3.45 13.72 7.65
N LEU A 33 -4.15 13.06 8.58
CA LEU A 33 -4.77 11.74 8.34
C LEU A 33 -5.78 11.81 7.18
N ASN A 34 -6.62 12.86 7.15
CA ASN A 34 -7.60 13.07 6.09
C ASN A 34 -6.93 13.24 4.71
N GLU A 35 -5.79 13.94 4.65
CA GLU A 35 -5.05 14.09 3.39
C GLU A 35 -4.45 12.78 2.92
N LEU A 36 -4.03 11.94 3.86
CA LEU A 36 -3.42 10.65 3.61
C LEU A 36 -4.46 9.62 3.13
N GLU A 37 -5.67 9.63 3.72
CA GLU A 37 -6.84 8.87 3.26
C GLU A 37 -7.28 9.30 1.85
N LEU A 38 -7.33 10.62 1.61
CA LEU A 38 -7.59 11.16 0.28
C LEU A 38 -6.52 10.72 -0.72
N LEU A 39 -5.24 10.67 -0.30
CA LEU A 39 -4.15 10.24 -1.16
C LEU A 39 -4.24 8.75 -1.51
N SER A 40 -4.59 7.89 -0.54
CA SER A 40 -4.88 6.47 -0.78
C SER A 40 -5.99 6.30 -1.82
N THR A 41 -7.10 7.03 -1.67
CA THR A 41 -8.21 7.01 -2.64
C THR A 41 -7.75 7.44 -4.04
N LYS A 42 -6.89 8.46 -4.13
CA LYS A 42 -6.33 8.93 -5.40
C LYS A 42 -5.39 7.92 -6.04
N PHE A 43 -4.56 7.22 -5.28
CA PHE A 43 -3.70 6.17 -5.82
C PHE A 43 -4.52 5.01 -6.39
N LYS A 44 -5.56 4.57 -5.66
CA LYS A 44 -6.48 3.54 -6.15
C LYS A 44 -7.18 3.94 -7.45
N ASN A 45 -7.75 5.15 -7.51
CA ASN A 45 -8.39 5.64 -8.73
C ASN A 45 -7.38 5.73 -9.90
N LEU A 46 -6.15 6.15 -9.62
CA LEU A 46 -5.09 6.24 -10.63
C LEU A 46 -4.69 4.85 -11.16
N GLN A 47 -4.66 3.84 -10.30
CA GLN A 47 -4.41 2.45 -10.68
C GLN A 47 -5.49 1.92 -11.63
N ASP A 48 -6.76 2.15 -11.29
CA ASP A 48 -7.90 1.75 -12.13
C ASP A 48 -7.85 2.44 -13.51
N GLU A 49 -7.52 3.73 -13.54
CA GLU A 49 -7.34 4.48 -14.79
C GLU A 49 -6.18 3.94 -15.62
N PHE A 50 -5.03 3.62 -15.02
CA PHE A 50 -3.92 2.99 -15.72
C PHE A 50 -4.32 1.63 -16.29
N ASN A 51 -4.94 0.77 -15.49
CA ASN A 51 -5.38 -0.55 -15.95
C ASN A 51 -6.35 -0.45 -17.14
N SER A 52 -7.29 0.50 -17.10
CA SER A 52 -8.21 0.75 -18.22
C SER A 52 -7.49 1.25 -19.48
N ILE A 53 -6.53 2.17 -19.33
CA ILE A 53 -5.73 2.69 -20.44
C ILE A 53 -4.86 1.58 -21.05
N PHE A 54 -4.16 0.79 -20.24
CA PHE A 54 -3.31 -0.30 -20.71
C PHE A 54 -4.11 -1.41 -21.38
N HIS A 55 -5.25 -1.81 -20.81
CA HIS A 55 -6.15 -2.77 -21.45
C HIS A 55 -6.61 -2.28 -22.84
N SER A 56 -6.94 -0.99 -22.95
CA SER A 56 -7.30 -0.37 -24.25
C SER A 56 -6.12 -0.36 -25.24
N ILE A 57 -4.91 -0.05 -24.78
CA ILE A 57 -3.69 -0.06 -25.59
C ILE A 57 -3.39 -1.49 -26.08
N ILE A 58 -3.48 -2.50 -25.22
CA ILE A 58 -3.23 -3.91 -25.55
C ILE A 58 -4.21 -4.39 -26.63
N ASN A 59 -5.51 -4.13 -26.44
CA ASN A 59 -6.53 -4.47 -27.43
C ASN A 59 -6.28 -3.81 -28.79
N LEU A 60 -5.83 -2.55 -28.81
CA LEU A 60 -5.53 -1.84 -30.06
C LEU A 60 -4.20 -2.26 -30.70
N SER A 61 -3.29 -2.87 -29.94
CA SER A 61 -1.98 -3.29 -30.43
C SER A 61 -2.02 -4.60 -31.21
N ASN A 62 -3.17 -5.29 -31.23
CA ASN A 62 -3.43 -6.50 -32.02
C ASN A 62 -2.33 -7.57 -31.86
N GLY A 63 -1.85 -7.79 -30.63
CA GLY A 63 -0.80 -8.77 -30.32
C GLY A 63 0.65 -8.30 -30.52
N ILE A 64 0.87 -7.14 -31.14
CA ILE A 64 2.22 -6.62 -31.40
C ILE A 64 2.73 -5.89 -30.16
N ASN A 65 3.93 -6.25 -29.67
CA ASN A 65 4.58 -5.65 -28.50
C ASN A 65 3.77 -5.73 -27.19
N VAL A 66 2.81 -6.66 -27.07
CA VAL A 66 1.97 -6.80 -25.87
C VAL A 66 2.81 -7.06 -24.62
N GLU A 67 3.82 -7.92 -24.71
CA GLU A 67 4.75 -8.22 -23.61
C GLU A 67 5.40 -6.94 -23.04
N LYS A 68 6.00 -6.11 -23.88
CA LYS A 68 6.60 -4.83 -23.47
C LYS A 68 5.58 -3.87 -22.83
N ILE A 69 4.33 -3.91 -23.29
CA ILE A 69 3.26 -3.06 -22.76
C ILE A 69 2.81 -3.58 -21.39
N MET A 70 2.76 -4.90 -21.20
CA MET A 70 2.48 -5.55 -19.92
C MET A 70 3.60 -5.30 -18.91
N ASP A 71 4.87 -5.43 -19.32
CA ASP A 71 6.02 -5.10 -18.46
C ASP A 71 5.96 -3.64 -17.96
N GLU A 72 5.57 -2.71 -18.85
CA GLU A 72 5.39 -1.31 -18.48
C GLU A 72 4.21 -1.13 -17.49
N GLN A 73 3.11 -1.85 -17.69
CA GLN A 73 1.96 -1.83 -16.79
C GLN A 73 2.34 -2.36 -15.40
N ASP A 74 3.04 -3.49 -15.35
CA ASP A 74 3.48 -4.12 -14.10
C ASP A 74 4.45 -3.22 -13.34
N GLY A 75 5.40 -2.58 -14.04
CA GLY A 75 6.30 -1.61 -13.42
C GLY A 75 5.56 -0.40 -12.81
N ILE A 76 4.52 0.10 -13.47
CA ILE A 76 3.69 1.20 -12.92
C ILE A 76 2.88 0.73 -11.73
N ASN A 77 2.29 -0.47 -11.80
CA ASN A 77 1.53 -1.06 -10.72
C ASN A 77 2.40 -1.29 -9.47
N ALA A 78 3.62 -1.80 -9.65
CA ALA A 78 4.58 -1.94 -8.55
C ALA A 78 4.87 -0.60 -7.86
N ILE A 79 5.10 0.47 -8.64
CA ILE A 79 5.32 1.82 -8.08
C ILE A 79 4.09 2.31 -7.30
N ILE A 80 2.88 2.06 -7.79
CA ILE A 80 1.66 2.47 -7.09
C ILE A 80 1.51 1.71 -5.77
N ILE A 81 1.73 0.39 -5.78
CA ILE A 81 1.67 -0.47 -4.59
C ILE A 81 2.66 0.03 -3.52
N ASP A 82 3.90 0.36 -3.92
CA ASP A 82 4.90 0.89 -2.99
C ASP A 82 4.44 2.22 -2.36
N LEU A 83 3.82 3.11 -3.15
CA LEU A 83 3.30 4.39 -2.66
C LEU A 83 2.09 4.22 -1.73
N GLU A 84 1.20 3.26 -2.01
CA GLU A 84 0.10 2.91 -1.11
C GLU A 84 0.60 2.33 0.21
N PHE A 85 1.66 1.52 0.16
CA PHE A 85 2.32 1.02 1.36
C PHE A 85 2.90 2.17 2.19
N ASP A 86 3.60 3.11 1.57
CA ASP A 86 4.14 4.31 2.23
C ASP A 86 3.04 5.16 2.89
N VAL A 87 1.89 5.32 2.21
CA VAL A 87 0.69 5.97 2.75
C VAL A 87 0.20 5.25 4.01
N SER A 88 0.11 3.93 3.98
CA SER A 88 -0.33 3.11 5.12
C SER A 88 0.62 3.24 6.32
N ILE A 89 1.94 3.21 6.06
CA ILE A 89 2.97 3.39 7.10
C ILE A 89 2.89 4.80 7.72
N LYS A 90 2.71 5.85 6.92
CA LYS A 90 2.54 7.22 7.45
C LYS A 90 1.26 7.36 8.27
N SER A 91 0.17 6.70 7.86
CA SER A 91 -1.12 6.75 8.54
C SER A 91 -1.06 6.07 9.90
N SER A 92 -0.43 4.90 9.96
CA SER A 92 -0.25 4.16 11.21
C SER A 92 0.61 4.93 12.22
N LYS A 93 1.71 5.56 11.78
CA LYS A 93 2.55 6.44 12.63
C LYS A 93 1.76 7.62 13.22
N LEU A 94 0.94 8.28 12.40
CA LEU A 94 0.13 9.42 12.87
C LEU A 94 -0.95 8.97 13.88
N ASN A 95 -1.54 7.79 13.67
CA ASN A 95 -2.49 7.20 14.61
C ASN A 95 -1.83 6.80 15.94
N GLN A 96 -0.61 6.27 15.94
CA GLN A 96 0.15 5.97 17.16
C GLN A 96 0.42 7.23 17.98
N ASN A 97 0.86 8.31 17.34
CA ASN A 97 1.05 9.60 18.02
C ASN A 97 -0.24 10.15 18.66
N LYS A 98 -1.41 9.86 18.09
CA LYS A 98 -2.71 10.24 18.67
C LYS A 98 -3.07 9.39 19.90
N VAL A 99 -2.74 8.09 19.88
CA VAL A 99 -2.95 7.18 21.02
C VAL A 99 -2.01 7.55 22.17
N GLU A 100 -0.74 7.83 21.88
CA GLU A 100 0.24 8.24 22.89
C GLU A 100 -0.12 9.59 23.55
N ASN A 101 -0.63 10.57 22.78
CA ASN A 101 -1.13 11.83 23.34
C ASN A 101 -2.44 11.69 24.15
N SER A 102 -3.16 10.57 24.01
CA SER A 102 -4.34 10.27 24.83
C SER A 102 -3.99 9.52 26.13
N ILE A 103 -2.74 9.05 26.29
CA ILE A 103 -2.23 8.43 27.52
C ILE A 103 -1.39 9.46 28.28
N ASN A 104 -1.91 10.68 28.44
CA ASN A 104 -1.42 11.61 29.46
C ASN A 104 -2.34 11.59 30.69
N CYS A 105 -2.73 10.40 31.12
CA CYS A 105 -3.26 10.15 32.44
C CYS A 105 -2.10 9.69 33.33
N VAL A 106 -1.63 10.63 34.16
CA VAL A 106 -0.95 10.45 35.45
C VAL A 106 -0.71 8.98 35.84
N SER A 107 0.55 8.55 35.90
CA SER A 107 1.03 7.64 36.94
C SER A 107 2.55 7.53 36.92
N GLU A 108 3.14 7.72 38.09
CA GLU A 108 4.49 7.32 38.45
C GLU A 108 4.81 5.91 37.92
N ASN A 109 6.02 5.73 37.38
CA ASN A 109 6.61 4.48 36.89
C ASN A 109 6.04 3.21 37.55
N PRO A 110 5.28 2.38 36.83
CA PRO A 110 5.28 0.96 37.07
C PRO A 110 6.03 0.32 35.92
N VAL A 111 7.19 -0.27 36.22
CA VAL A 111 7.92 -1.15 35.31
C VAL A 111 6.91 -2.16 34.73
N VAL A 112 6.52 -1.97 33.46
CA VAL A 112 5.59 -2.85 32.76
C VAL A 112 6.31 -4.18 32.56
N ARG A 113 6.15 -5.10 33.51
CA ARG A 113 6.64 -6.47 33.39
C ARG A 113 5.58 -7.29 32.68
N LEU A 114 5.99 -7.92 31.58
CA LEU A 114 5.14 -8.86 30.86
C LEU A 114 4.70 -10.01 31.79
N PRO A 115 3.47 -10.51 31.64
CA PRO A 115 3.04 -11.72 32.33
C PRO A 115 4.01 -12.86 31.99
N LYS A 116 4.62 -13.45 33.03
CA LYS A 116 5.43 -14.66 32.84
C LYS A 116 4.49 -15.83 32.55
N ILE A 117 4.33 -16.15 31.27
CA ILE A 117 3.75 -17.43 30.88
C ILE A 117 4.81 -18.52 31.07
N SER A 118 4.63 -19.38 32.08
CA SER A 118 5.43 -20.59 32.20
C SER A 118 4.81 -21.65 31.29
N LEU A 119 5.63 -22.27 30.45
CA LEU A 119 5.24 -23.51 29.78
C LEU A 119 4.88 -24.54 30.85
N PRO A 120 3.83 -25.35 30.66
CA PRO A 120 3.56 -26.46 31.55
C PRO A 120 4.80 -27.35 31.61
N THR A 121 5.41 -27.45 32.79
CA THR A 121 6.52 -28.37 33.00
C THR A 121 5.98 -29.78 32.82
N PHE A 122 6.50 -30.47 31.82
CA PHE A 122 6.15 -31.85 31.51
C PHE A 122 6.56 -32.76 32.68
N ALA A 123 5.57 -33.30 33.38
CA ALA A 123 5.76 -34.26 34.48
C ALA A 123 5.19 -35.67 34.14
N GLY A 124 4.80 -35.88 32.88
CA GLY A 124 4.20 -37.15 32.42
C GLY A 124 5.19 -38.02 31.64
N GLU A 125 4.89 -39.31 31.51
CA GLU A 125 5.65 -40.23 30.67
C GLU A 125 5.21 -40.07 29.20
N MET A 126 6.17 -39.97 28.27
CA MET A 126 5.93 -39.69 26.84
C MET A 126 4.92 -40.67 26.19
N HIS A 127 4.84 -41.90 26.72
CA HIS A 127 3.91 -42.94 26.27
C HIS A 127 2.41 -42.60 26.46
N ALA A 128 2.05 -41.70 27.37
CA ALA A 128 0.66 -41.31 27.61
C ALA A 128 0.03 -40.55 26.43
N TRP A 129 0.83 -39.94 25.55
CA TRP A 129 0.37 -39.16 24.40
C TRP A 129 0.22 -39.99 23.13
N LEU A 130 0.87 -41.15 23.07
CA LEU A 130 0.82 -42.07 21.92
C LEU A 130 -0.37 -43.03 21.98
N SER A 131 -1.23 -42.89 22.98
CA SER A 131 -2.39 -43.76 23.23
C SER A 131 -3.73 -43.17 22.75
N PHE A 132 -3.70 -42.13 21.90
CA PHE A 132 -4.90 -41.57 21.26
C PHE A 132 -5.19 -42.27 19.91
#